data_AF-A0A645EBR3-F1
#
_entry.id   AF-A0A645EBR3-F1
#
_cell.length_a   1.000
_cell.length_b   1.000
_cell.length_c   1.000
_cell.angle_alpha   90.00
_cell.angle_beta   90.00
_cell.angle_gamma   90.00
#
_symmetry.space_group_name_H-M   'P 1'
#
loop_
_entity.id
_entity.type
_entity.pdbx_description
1 polymer ?
#
loop_
_entity_poly.entity_id
_entity_poly.type
_entity_poly.pdbx_seq_one_letter_code
_entity_poly.pdbx_strand_id
1 'polypeptide(L)'
;MSIQLLMWGAVVLGIVAIVILGRLIAGPTIPDRAVALDTVNTLVVAMMILLSAVFDSVVMVDVAIVYAALSFVGTMFIARFIEGGM
;
A
#
# COMPACT_ATOMS: atom_id res chain seq x y z
N MET A 1 -26.30 0.04 -4.34
CA MET A 1 -25.85 1.03 -3.34
C MET A 1 -24.50 0.63 -2.72
N SER A 2 -24.37 -0.57 -2.15
CA SER A 2 -23.11 -1.06 -1.55
C SER A 2 -21.93 -1.10 -2.54
N ILE A 3 -22.12 -1.66 -3.74
CA ILE A 3 -21.05 -1.78 -4.75
C ILE A 3 -20.53 -0.41 -5.23
N GLN A 4 -21.42 0.58 -5.36
CA GLN A 4 -21.05 1.93 -5.76
C GLN A 4 -20.21 2.61 -4.68
N LEU A 5 -20.53 2.38 -3.40
CA LEU A 5 -19.73 2.87 -2.28
C LEU A 5 -18.29 2.32 -2.32
N LEU A 6 -18.14 1.01 -2.59
CA LEU A 6 -16.83 0.36 -2.70
C LEU A 6 -16.02 0.93 -3.88
N MET A 7 -16.66 1.16 -5.03
CA MET A 7 -16.02 1.77 -6.18
C MET A 7 -15.57 3.21 -5.91
N TRP A 8 -16.41 4.03 -5.28
CA TRP A 8 -16.01 5.39 -4.87
C TRP A 8 -14.86 5.36 -3.87
N GLY A 9 -14.88 4.42 -2.93
CA GLY A 9 -13.76 4.18 -2.00
C GLY A 9 -12.46 3.85 -2.73
N ALA A 10 -12.49 2.96 -3.72
CA ALA A 10 -11.32 2.60 -4.51
C ALA A 10 -10.77 3.78 -5.31
N VAL A 11 -11.63 4.64 -5.87
CA VAL A 11 -11.22 5.88 -6.56
C VAL A 11 -10.51 6.84 -5.60
N VAL A 12 -11.08 7.05 -4.41
CA VAL A 12 -10.46 7.92 -3.40
C VAL A 12 -9.09 7.38 -2.98
N LEU A 13 -8.99 6.07 -2.69
CA LEU A 13 -7.70 5.44 -2.37
C LEU A 13 -6.68 5.56 -3.51
N GLY A 14 -7.12 5.44 -4.77
CA GLY A 14 -6.27 5.65 -5.93
C GLY A 14 -5.72 7.08 -6.02
N ILE A 15 -6.54 8.09 -5.75
CA ILE A 15 -6.10 9.49 -5.70
C ILE A 15 -5.09 9.69 -4.57
N VAL A 16 -5.36 9.15 -3.38
CA VAL A 16 -4.43 9.23 -2.25
C VAL A 16 -3.10 8.55 -2.59
N ALA A 17 -3.13 7.38 -3.23
CA ALA A 17 -1.92 6.67 -3.65
C ALA A 17 -1.05 7.52 -4.60
N ILE A 18 -1.65 8.22 -5.57
CA ILE A 18 -0.94 9.12 -6.48
C ILE A 18 -0.27 10.28 -5.71
N VAL A 19 -0.97 10.86 -4.73
CA VAL A 19 -0.41 11.94 -3.90
C VAL A 19 0.80 11.43 -3.09
N ILE A 20 0.71 10.23 -2.51
CA ILE A 20 1.81 9.65 -1.74
C ILE A 20 2.97 9.25 -2.63
N LEU A 21 2.74 8.79 -3.87
CA LEU A 21 3.80 8.58 -4.85
C LEU A 21 4.57 9.87 -5.13
N GLY A 22 3.90 11.03 -5.14
CA GLY A 22 4.56 12.32 -5.19
C GLY A 22 5.51 12.54 -4.01
N ARG A 23 5.09 12.18 -2.79
CA ARG A 23 5.92 12.26 -1.57
C ARG A 23 7.09 11.25 -1.58
N LEU A 24 6.90 10.07 -2.17
CA LEU A 24 7.96 9.07 -2.33
C LEU A 24 9.13 9.61 -3.18
N ILE A 25 8.81 10.37 -4.23
CA ILE A 25 9.83 10.95 -5.12
C ILE A 25 10.42 12.24 -4.53
N ALA A 26 9.57 13.13 -4.02
CA ALA A 26 9.96 14.45 -3.53
C ALA A 26 10.44 14.47 -2.06
N GLY A 27 10.45 13.33 -1.37
CA GLY A 27 10.85 13.23 0.04
C GLY A 27 12.28 13.74 0.26
N PRO A 28 12.52 14.62 1.25
CA PRO A 28 13.83 15.23 1.48
C PRO A 28 14.83 14.26 2.11
N THR A 29 14.38 13.33 2.96
CA THR A 29 15.24 12.36 3.64
C THR A 29 14.97 10.93 3.18
N ILE A 30 15.95 10.03 3.32
CA ILE A 30 15.79 8.60 3.02
C ILE A 30 14.68 7.96 3.87
N PRO A 31 14.59 8.22 5.20
CA PRO A 31 13.46 7.76 6.02
C PRO A 31 12.10 8.25 5.53
N ASP A 32 11.98 9.51 5.09
CA ASP A 32 10.70 10.03 4.59
C ASP A 32 10.21 9.26 3.37
N ARG A 33 11.14 8.89 2.47
CA ARG A 33 10.82 8.08 1.29
C ARG A 33 10.45 6.65 1.67
N ALA A 34 11.13 6.05 2.66
CA ALA A 34 10.80 4.72 3.15
C ALA A 34 9.39 4.66 3.77
N VAL A 35 9.00 5.66 4.57
CA VAL A 35 7.64 5.73 5.13
C VAL A 35 6.60 5.95 4.02
N ALA A 36 6.90 6.80 3.04
CA ALA A 36 6.01 6.99 1.88
C ALA A 36 5.80 5.68 1.10
N LEU A 37 6.86 4.90 0.89
CA LEU A 37 6.78 3.59 0.24
C LEU A 37 5.88 2.62 1.01
N ASP A 38 6.07 2.51 2.33
CA ASP A 38 5.26 1.63 3.17
C ASP A 38 3.77 2.02 3.15
N THR A 39 3.51 3.33 3.10
CA THR A 39 2.14 3.83 2.98
C THR A 39 1.52 3.48 1.63
N VAL A 40 2.28 3.56 0.52
CA VAL A 40 1.80 3.11 -0.80
C VAL A 40 1.46 1.63 -0.78
N ASN A 41 2.32 0.78 -0.22
CA ASN A 41 2.04 -0.66 -0.15
C ASN A 41 0.76 -0.94 0.66
N THR A 42 0.54 -0.22 1.76
CA THR A 42 -0.70 -0.34 2.55
C THR A 42 -1.94 0.07 1.74
N LEU A 43 -1.85 1.12 0.92
CA LEU A 43 -2.94 1.52 0.02
C LEU A 43 -3.21 0.48 -1.07
N VAL A 44 -2.17 -0.18 -1.58
CA VAL A 44 -2.32 -1.29 -2.53
C VAL A 44 -3.07 -2.45 -1.87
N VAL A 45 -2.70 -2.86 -0.65
CA VAL A 45 -3.43 -3.90 0.10
C VAL A 45 -4.90 -3.52 0.29
N ALA A 46 -5.16 -2.28 0.72
CA ALA A 46 -6.53 -1.80 0.90
C ALA A 46 -7.34 -1.83 -0.41
N MET A 47 -6.71 -1.45 -1.53
CA MET A 47 -7.33 -1.53 -2.86
C MET A 47 -7.60 -2.98 -3.26
N MET A 48 -6.69 -3.91 -2.96
CA MET A 48 -6.89 -5.33 -3.24
C MET A 48 -8.10 -5.90 -2.50
N ILE A 49 -8.30 -5.52 -1.22
CA ILE A 49 -9.45 -5.95 -0.43
C ILE A 49 -10.76 -5.31 -0.92
N LEU A 50 -10.75 -4.03 -1.33
CA LEU A 50 -11.96 -3.41 -1.88
C LEU A 50 -12.36 -4.05 -3.22
N LEU A 51 -11.39 -4.31 -4.09
CA LEU A 51 -11.64 -4.93 -5.38
C LEU A 51 -12.01 -6.40 -5.26
N SER A 52 -11.47 -7.13 -4.27
CA SER A 52 -11.89 -8.51 -4.02
C SER A 52 -13.37 -8.61 -3.67
N ALA A 53 -13.90 -7.65 -2.91
CA ALA A 53 -15.33 -7.54 -2.60
C ALA A 53 -16.17 -7.13 -3.82
N VAL A 54 -15.60 -6.40 -4.78
CA VAL A 54 -16.29 -6.02 -6.03
C VAL A 54 -16.37 -7.20 -7.01
N PHE A 55 -15.28 -7.97 -7.12
CA PHE A 55 -15.17 -9.10 -8.05
C PHE A 55 -15.58 -10.45 -7.45
N ASP A 56 -16.01 -10.46 -6.19
CA ASP A 56 -16.36 -11.67 -5.42
C ASP A 56 -15.24 -12.74 -5.45
N SER A 57 -13.99 -12.28 -5.33
CA SER A 57 -12.80 -13.11 -5.50
C SER A 57 -12.06 -13.31 -4.18
N VAL A 58 -12.24 -14.49 -3.57
CA VAL A 58 -11.52 -14.88 -2.33
C VAL A 58 -10.02 -14.99 -2.56
N VAL A 59 -9.60 -15.44 -3.75
CA VAL A 59 -8.18 -15.57 -4.11
C VAL A 59 -7.45 -14.23 -3.98
N MET A 60 -8.11 -13.12 -4.31
CA MET A 60 -7.52 -11.79 -4.23
C MET A 60 -7.26 -11.35 -2.77
N VAL A 61 -8.06 -11.85 -1.82
CA VAL A 61 -7.81 -11.68 -0.38
C VAL A 61 -6.56 -12.45 0.04
N ASP A 62 -6.40 -13.69 -0.44
CA ASP A 62 -5.20 -14.49 -0.15
C ASP A 62 -3.94 -13.78 -0.66
N VAL A 63 -3.96 -13.26 -1.89
CA VAL A 63 -2.83 -12.49 -2.43
C VAL A 63 -2.59 -11.21 -1.61
N ALA A 64 -3.65 -10.52 -1.16
CA ALA A 64 -3.51 -9.31 -0.35
C ALA A 64 -2.82 -9.58 0.99
N ILE A 65 -3.16 -10.69 1.65
CA ILE A 65 -2.54 -11.10 2.91
C ILE A 65 -1.05 -11.42 2.72
N VAL A 66 -0.73 -12.20 1.68
CA VAL A 66 0.68 -12.53 1.37
C VAL A 66 1.47 -11.27 1.02
N TYR A 67 0.89 -10.38 0.20
CA TYR A 67 1.52 -9.12 -0.18
C TYR A 67 1.77 -8.22 1.04
N ALA A 68 0.81 -8.12 1.97
CA ALA A 68 0.95 -7.35 3.19
C ALA A 68 2.12 -7.85 4.06
N ALA A 69 2.25 -9.17 4.21
CA ALA A 69 3.36 -9.78 4.94
C ALA A 69 4.71 -9.51 4.28
N LEU A 70 4.80 -9.67 2.94
CA LEU A 70 6.02 -9.39 2.19
C LEU A 70 6.41 -7.90 2.24
N SER A 71 5.43 -7.01 2.12
CA SER A 71 5.65 -5.56 2.25
C SER A 71 6.23 -5.22 3.62
N PHE A 72 5.65 -5.73 4.70
CA PHE A 72 6.12 -5.46 6.05
C PHE A 72 7.58 -5.92 6.25
N VAL A 73 7.91 -7.12 5.76
CA VAL A 73 9.28 -7.64 5.80
C VAL A 73 10.21 -6.71 5.01
N GLY A 74 9.82 -6.30 3.80
CA GLY A 74 10.60 -5.36 2.98
C GLY A 74 10.88 -4.04 3.69
N THR A 75 9.86 -3.44 4.33
CA THR A 75 10.01 -2.20 5.11
C THR A 75 10.97 -2.37 6.29
N MET A 76 10.90 -3.51 7.00
CA MET A 76 11.83 -3.84 8.09
C MET A 76 13.28 -3.94 7.60
N PHE A 77 13.52 -4.54 6.43
CA PHE A 77 14.85 -4.58 5.82
C PHE A 77 15.37 -3.18 5.48
N ILE A 78 14.52 -2.32 4.91
CA ILE A 78 14.88 -0.92 4.61
C ILE A 78 15.21 -0.17 5.89
N ALA A 79 14.41 -0.34 6.95
CA ALA A 79 14.64 0.29 8.24
C ALA A 79 16.00 -0.12 8.85
N ARG A 80 16.32 -1.42 8.86
CA ARG A 80 17.64 -1.90 9.35
C ARG A 80 18.81 -1.37 8.52
N PHE A 81 18.63 -1.24 7.21
CA PHE A 81 19.67 -0.68 6.34
C PHE A 81 19.92 0.80 6.66
N ILE A 82 18.85 1.58 6.88
CA ILE A 82 18.95 3.00 7.26
C ILE A 82 19.61 3.18 8.64
N GLU A 83 19.34 2.28 9.58
CA GLU A 83 19.92 2.30 10.93
C GLU A 83 21.43 1.99 10.93
N GLY A 84 22.01 1.53 9.82
CA GLY A 84 23.42 1.15 9.71
C GLY A 84 23.73 -0.25 10.21
N GLY A 85 22.72 -1.13 10.28
CA GLY A 85 22.84 -2.50 10.75
C GLY A 85 23.38 -3.52 9.73
N MET A 86 23.85 -3.07 8.56
CA MET A 86 24.47 -3.90 7.51
C MET A 86 25.72 -3.23 6.95
#